data_AF-A0A453QMY5-F1
#
_entry.id   AF-A0A453QMY5-F1
#
_cell.length_a   1.000
_cell.length_b   1.000
_cell.length_c   1.000
_cell.angle_alpha   90.00
_cell.angle_beta   90.00
_cell.angle_gamma   90.00
#
_symmetry.space_group_name_H-M   'P 1'
#
loop_
_entity.id
_entity.type
_entity.pdbx_description
1 polymer ?
#
loop_
_entity_poly.entity_id
_entity_poly.type
_entity_poly.pdbx_seq_one_letter_code
_entity_poly.pdbx_strand_id
1 'polypeptide(L)'
;MPFRVLLHRDGASMFLLLNGGDVLAGRSLSLVCMGPRPTGNAEVKYKMEVKKRNDPGALVLWSSGAAPFVRRLKDFQARGFLFVPSSYWDSSDSVSVTVHLTDGW
;
A
#
# COMPACT_ATOMS: atom_id res chain seq x y z
N MET A 1 0.26 6.86 12.44
CA MET A 1 0.26 5.93 11.30
C MET A 1 1.69 5.68 10.86
N PRO A 2 2.28 4.51 11.14
CA PRO A 2 3.53 4.13 10.50
C PRO A 2 3.36 4.05 8.98
N PHE A 3 4.41 4.41 8.24
CA PHE A 3 4.43 4.31 6.79
C PHE A 3 5.81 3.87 6.30
N ARG A 4 5.86 3.30 5.09
CA ARG A 4 7.11 3.06 4.36
C ARG A 4 7.12 3.89 3.09
N VAL A 5 8.27 4.48 2.78
CA VAL A 5 8.50 5.16 1.51
C VAL A 5 8.90 4.11 0.47
N LEU A 6 8.21 4.11 -0.66
CA LEU A 6 8.54 3.29 -1.83
C LEU A 6 9.00 4.23 -2.94
N LEU A 7 10.24 4.08 -3.35
CA LEU A 7 10.78 4.78 -4.51
C LEU A 7 10.64 3.86 -5.74
N HIS A 8 9.98 4.34 -6.77
CA HIS A 8 9.84 3.61 -8.02
C HIS A 8 11.15 3.61 -8.81
N ARG A 9 11.28 2.67 -9.75
CA ARG A 9 12.51 2.49 -10.56
C ARG A 9 12.81 3.66 -11.49
N ASP A 10 11.82 4.50 -11.77
CA ASP A 10 12.02 5.74 -12.53
C ASP A 10 12.82 6.81 -11.76
N GLY A 11 13.09 6.61 -10.47
CA GLY A 11 13.84 7.52 -9.60
C GLY A 11 13.11 8.81 -9.24
N ALA A 12 11.88 8.99 -9.70
CA ALA A 12 11.09 10.21 -9.52
C ALA A 12 9.79 9.94 -8.77
N SER A 13 9.18 8.77 -9.00
CA SER A 13 7.88 8.44 -8.43
C SER A 13 8.02 7.91 -7.00
N MET A 14 7.40 8.62 -6.07
CA MET A 14 7.45 8.35 -4.65
C MET A 14 6.05 8.00 -4.13
N PHE A 15 5.94 6.84 -3.50
CA PHE A 15 4.72 6.37 -2.89
C PHE A 15 4.91 6.16 -1.40
N LEU A 16 3.84 6.33 -0.63
CA LEU A 16 3.81 5.95 0.77
C LEU A 16 2.88 4.75 0.95
N LEU A 17 3.43 3.65 1.45
CA LEU A 17 2.67 2.54 1.95
C LEU A 17 2.30 2.84 3.40
N LEU A 18 1.02 3.13 3.62
CA LEU A 18 0.46 3.48 4.91
C LEU A 18 0.01 2.21 5.63
N ASN A 19 0.38 2.07 6.90
CA ASN A 19 -0.01 0.95 7.75
C ASN A 19 -0.86 1.48 8.92
N GLY A 20 -2.18 1.40 8.78
CA GLY A 20 -3.14 1.80 9.80
C GLY A 20 -3.49 0.66 10.76
N GLY A 21 -3.73 1.02 12.02
CA GLY A 21 -4.15 0.09 13.09
C GLY A 21 -5.56 0.37 13.60
N ASP A 22 -6.38 0.99 12.75
CA ASP A 22 -7.74 1.45 13.05
C ASP A 22 -8.82 0.38 12.83
N VAL A 23 -8.41 -0.82 12.41
CA VAL A 23 -9.31 -1.97 12.16
C VAL A 23 -9.11 -3.05 13.21
N LEU A 24 -10.21 -3.64 13.68
CA LEU A 24 -10.18 -4.74 14.64
C LEU A 24 -9.51 -5.97 14.02
N ALA A 25 -8.66 -6.66 14.80
CA ALA A 25 -8.02 -7.94 14.44
C ALA A 25 -7.15 -7.91 13.16
N GLY A 26 -6.56 -6.76 12.83
CA GLY A 26 -5.65 -6.66 11.70
C GLY A 26 -5.08 -5.27 11.52
N ARG A 27 -4.70 -4.97 10.28
CA ARG A 27 -4.20 -3.67 9.86
C ARG A 27 -4.76 -3.28 8.51
N SER A 28 -4.88 -1.98 8.27
CA SER A 28 -5.24 -1.41 6.99
C SER A 28 -3.98 -1.04 6.22
N LEU A 29 -3.81 -1.56 5.00
CA LEU A 29 -2.75 -1.12 4.09
C LEU A 29 -3.34 -0.28 2.97
N SER A 30 -2.83 0.93 2.79
CA SER A 30 -3.22 1.83 1.71
C SER A 30 -2.00 2.46 1.05
N LEU A 31 -2.12 2.82 -0.22
CA LEU A 31 -1.04 3.40 -1.01
C LEU A 31 -1.43 4.81 -1.45
N VAL A 32 -0.52 5.76 -1.31
CA VAL A 32 -0.67 7.12 -1.83
C VAL A 32 0.55 7.52 -2.65
N CYS A 33 0.34 8.37 -3.65
CA CYS A 33 1.39 8.98 -4.45
C CYS A 33 1.75 10.35 -3.85
N MET A 34 3.05 10.64 -3.69
CA MET A 34 3.55 11.94 -3.23
C MET A 34 4.28 12.73 -4.33
N GLY A 35 4.65 12.08 -5.42
CA GLY A 35 5.37 12.71 -6.54
C GLY A 35 5.73 11.71 -7.63
N PRO A 36 5.98 12.17 -8.87
CA PRO A 36 5.64 13.50 -9.36
C PRO A 36 4.12 13.68 -9.42
N ARG A 37 3.64 14.93 -9.42
CA ARG A 37 2.19 15.18 -9.54
C ARG A 37 1.71 14.60 -10.87
N PRO A 38 0.72 13.71 -10.88
CA PRO A 38 0.18 13.19 -12.13
C PRO A 38 -0.35 14.32 -13.00
N THR A 39 -0.17 14.21 -14.32
CA THR A 39 -0.69 15.18 -15.28
C THR A 39 -2.21 15.00 -15.40
N GLY A 40 -2.98 16.07 -15.18
CA GLY A 40 -4.45 16.02 -15.24
C GLY A 40 -5.08 15.23 -14.08
N ASN A 41 -6.12 14.44 -14.39
CA ASN A 41 -6.81 13.56 -13.43
C ASN A 41 -6.24 12.13 -13.42
N ALA A 42 -5.03 11.92 -13.94
CA ALA A 42 -4.43 10.59 -13.96
C ALA A 42 -4.16 10.11 -12.53
N GLU A 43 -4.76 9.00 -12.13
CA GLU A 43 -4.40 8.32 -10.89
C GLU A 43 -3.46 7.16 -11.20
N VAL A 44 -2.43 6.97 -10.38
CA VAL A 44 -1.51 5.84 -10.57
C VAL A 44 -2.21 4.57 -10.13
N LYS A 45 -2.52 3.68 -11.06
CA LYS A 45 -3.13 2.40 -10.73
C LYS A 45 -2.07 1.45 -10.18
N TYR A 46 -2.50 0.60 -9.25
CA TYR A 46 -1.63 -0.39 -8.63
C TYR A 46 -2.37 -1.70 -8.36
N LYS A 47 -1.57 -2.77 -8.27
CA LYS A 47 -1.92 -4.03 -7.60
C LYS A 47 -0.99 -4.18 -6.39
N MET A 48 -1.57 -4.43 -5.22
CA MET A 48 -0.85 -4.71 -3.98
C MET A 48 -1.02 -6.18 -3.63
N GLU A 49 0.08 -6.86 -3.32
CA GLU A 49 0.11 -8.23 -2.82
C GLU A 49 0.76 -8.26 -1.45
N VAL A 50 0.16 -9.01 -0.52
CA VAL A 50 0.67 -9.22 0.83
C VAL A 50 0.85 -10.70 1.07
N LYS A 51 2.07 -11.08 1.46
CA LYS A 51 2.47 -12.44 1.77
C LYS A 51 2.94 -12.52 3.21
N LYS A 52 2.59 -13.62 3.87
CA LYS A 52 3.17 -13.98 5.16
C LYS A 52 4.64 -14.32 4.94
N ARG A 53 5.55 -13.70 5.69
CA ARG A 53 6.99 -13.80 5.43
C ARG A 53 7.53 -15.22 5.61
N ASN A 54 7.07 -15.91 6.66
CA ASN A 54 7.61 -17.22 7.08
C ASN A 54 6.68 -18.39 6.69
N ASP A 55 5.79 -18.19 5.72
CA ASP A 55 4.87 -19.21 5.27
C ASP A 55 4.62 -19.09 3.76
N PRO A 56 5.45 -19.75 2.93
CA PRO A 56 5.29 -19.76 1.47
C PRO A 56 3.98 -20.40 0.99
N GLY A 57 3.34 -21.24 1.82
CA GLY A 57 2.08 -21.90 1.51
C GLY A 57 0.85 -21.08 1.88
N ALA A 58 1.02 -19.98 2.63
CA ALA A 58 -0.07 -19.08 2.97
C ALA A 58 -0.68 -18.45 1.72
N LEU A 59 -2.01 -18.24 1.77
CA LEU A 59 -2.73 -17.53 0.72
C LEU A 59 -2.14 -16.12 0.54
N VAL A 60 -2.08 -15.65 -0.70
CA VAL A 60 -1.67 -14.28 -1.00
C VAL A 60 -2.89 -13.38 -0.93
N LEU A 61 -2.87 -12.37 -0.06
CA LEU A 61 -3.88 -11.33 -0.07
C LEU A 61 -3.52 -10.33 -1.16
N TRP A 62 -4.51 -9.87 -1.91
CA TRP A 62 -4.27 -8.85 -2.92
C TRP A 62 -5.46 -7.92 -3.06
N SER A 63 -5.17 -6.72 -3.55
CA SER A 63 -6.15 -5.73 -3.96
C SER A 63 -5.57 -4.88 -5.08
N SER A 64 -6.43 -4.32 -5.91
CA SER A 64 -6.05 -3.30 -6.88
C SER A 64 -6.78 -2.00 -6.57
N GLY A 65 -6.18 -0.90 -7.00
CA GLY A 65 -6.75 0.41 -6.75
C GLY A 65 -5.98 1.50 -7.48
N ALA A 66 -6.34 2.72 -7.14
CA ALA A 66 -5.68 3.92 -7.60
C ALA A 66 -5.03 4.62 -6.41
N ALA A 67 -3.77 4.99 -6.54
CA ALA A 67 -3.02 5.70 -5.51
C ALA A 67 -3.32 7.21 -5.66
N PRO A 68 -4.10 7.81 -4.74
CA PRO A 68 -4.38 9.23 -4.82
C PRO A 68 -3.11 10.03 -4.62
N PHE A 69 -2.99 11.14 -5.35
CA PHE A 69 -1.90 12.09 -5.13
C PHE A 69 -2.18 12.94 -3.89
N VAL A 70 -1.27 12.93 -2.92
CA VAL A 70 -1.36 13.69 -1.68
C VAL A 70 -0.11 14.54 -1.49
N ARG A 71 -0.29 15.80 -1.09
CA ARG A 71 0.83 16.69 -0.71
C ARG A 71 1.16 16.62 0.77
N ARG A 72 0.17 16.24 1.59
CA ARG A 72 0.25 16.18 3.05
C ARG A 72 -0.57 14.99 3.51
N LEU A 73 -0.03 14.24 4.47
CA LEU A 73 -0.73 13.14 5.13
C LEU A 73 -1.59 13.58 6.31
N LYS A 74 -1.39 14.80 6.81
CA LYS A 74 -2.21 15.35 7.90
C LYS A 74 -3.67 15.33 7.45
N ASP A 75 -4.53 14.70 8.24
CA ASP A 75 -5.97 14.56 7.99
C ASP A 75 -6.33 13.69 6.77
N PHE A 76 -5.36 12.98 6.17
CA PHE A 76 -5.65 12.03 5.09
C PHE A 76 -6.38 10.80 5.64
N GLN A 77 -7.53 10.48 5.05
CA GLN A 77 -8.24 9.24 5.28
C GLN A 77 -8.26 8.41 4.00
N ALA A 78 -7.75 7.19 4.09
CA ALA A 78 -7.79 6.25 2.97
C ALA A 78 -9.25 5.89 2.67
N ARG A 79 -9.69 6.14 1.44
CA ARG A 79 -11.05 5.76 0.97
C ARG A 79 -11.19 4.26 0.74
N GLY A 80 -10.07 3.58 0.50
CA GLY A 80 -10.00 2.14 0.35
C GLY A 80 -8.66 1.64 0.87
N PHE A 81 -8.66 0.43 1.41
CA PHE A 81 -7.47 -0.23 1.94
C PHE A 81 -7.58 -1.74 1.78
N LEU A 82 -6.44 -2.42 1.73
CA LEU A 82 -6.36 -3.87 1.89
C LEU A 82 -6.33 -4.17 3.39
N PHE A 83 -7.33 -4.90 3.87
CA PHE A 83 -7.31 -5.45 5.22
C PHE A 83 -6.33 -6.63 5.30
N VAL A 84 -5.39 -6.56 6.24
CA VAL A 84 -4.41 -7.62 6.52
C VAL A 84 -4.67 -8.17 7.92
N PRO A 85 -5.24 -9.39 8.05
CA PRO A 85 -5.55 -10.01 9.34
C PRO A 85 -4.31 -10.15 10.23
N SER A 86 -4.47 -10.09 11.55
CA SER A 86 -3.38 -10.28 12.52
C SER A 86 -2.58 -11.58 12.32
N SER A 87 -3.21 -12.63 11.78
CA SER A 87 -2.57 -13.93 11.50
C SER A 87 -1.51 -13.91 10.38
N TYR A 88 -1.50 -12.86 9.54
CA TYR A 88 -0.48 -12.67 8.50
C TYR A 88 0.82 -12.08 9.04
N TRP A 89 0.73 -11.31 10.12
CA TRP A 89 1.87 -10.68 10.76
C TRP A 89 2.61 -11.75 11.56
N ASP A 90 3.93 -11.86 11.32
CA ASP A 90 4.76 -12.81 12.06
C ASP A 90 5.09 -12.29 13.48
N SER A 91 5.86 -13.06 14.25
CA SER A 91 6.31 -12.66 15.59
C SER A 91 7.15 -11.38 15.62
N SER A 92 7.67 -10.96 14.46
CA SER A 92 8.41 -9.70 14.28
C SER A 92 7.50 -8.57 13.77
N ASP A 93 6.18 -8.75 13.85
CA ASP A 93 5.17 -7.83 13.36
C ASP A 93 5.41 -7.40 11.91
N SER A 94 5.83 -8.36 11.06
CA SER A 94 6.26 -8.12 9.70
C SER A 94 5.46 -8.94 8.68
N VAL A 95 5.26 -8.33 7.50
CA VAL A 95 4.71 -8.95 6.30
C VAL A 95 5.54 -8.55 5.08
N SER A 96 5.48 -9.36 4.02
CA SER A 96 6.07 -9.02 2.73
C SER A 96 5.01 -8.36 1.86
N VAL A 97 5.27 -7.14 1.40
CA VAL A 97 4.36 -6.38 0.54
C VAL A 97 5.03 -6.12 -0.79
N THR A 98 4.35 -6.48 -1.88
CA THR A 98 4.76 -6.14 -3.24
C THR A 98 3.73 -5.23 -3.86
N VAL A 99 4.18 -4.12 -4.45
CA VAL A 99 3.33 -3.17 -5.17
C VAL A 99 3.74 -3.16 -6.63
N HIS A 100 2.79 -3.45 -7.51
CA HIS A 100 2.94 -3.38 -8.95
C HIS A 100 2.19 -2.15 -9.45
N LEU A 101 2.88 -1.20 -10.08
CA LEU A 101 2.23 -0.09 -10.78
C LEU A 101 1.73 -0.61 -12.13
N THR A 102 0.55 -0.15 -12.57
CA THR A 102 -0.04 -0.57 -13.85
C THR A 102 -0.47 0.63 -14.69
N ASP A 103 -0.14 0.59 -15.98
CA ASP A 103 -0.53 1.60 -16.96
C ASP A 103 -1.93 1.31 -17.53
N GLY A 104 -2.96 1.28 -16.67
CA GLY A 104 -4.30 0.94 -17.11
C GLY A 104 -4.48 -0.55 -17.49
N TRP A 105 -5.73 -0.95 -17.63
CA TRP A 105 -6.15 -2.26 -18.17
C TRP A 105 -6.98 -1.95 -19.41
#